data_AF-A0A7W8HB16-F1
#
_entry.id   AF-A0A7W8HB16-F1
#
_cell.length_a   1.000
_cell.length_b   1.000
_cell.length_c   1.000
_cell.angle_alpha   90.00
_cell.angle_beta   90.00
_cell.angle_gamma   90.00
#
_symmetry.space_group_name_H-M   'P 1'
#
loop_
_entity.id
_entity.type
_entity.pdbx_description
1 polymer ?
#
loop_
_entity_poly.entity_id
_entity_poly.type
_entity_poly.pdbx_seq_one_letter_code
_entity_poly.pdbx_strand_id
1 'polypeptide(L)'
;MKGKRVLLMMSATLLLAGMPVWASEVNSEAAVSAEINRETADTYVTTEESMEIFQYNAAVNSNDSAEGFVSRLYQLVLGRQPDAGGLNAWTSQLVSGQATGVQVANGFIYSTELKGRNLSNSDYVEMLYQTFLNRFSDVSGKASWVNLLEKGMSREYVYKGFANSGEFQEICDDYGIQRGEVVLTAPKDQNQGVTMFIYRCYEKFLGRKADDAGLNDWANELLTGRIDAKEAAKGFVLSPEFQKKNLSNTDYVKTLYRGLFDREADSKGLSEWKAHLDAGNSREAVFYGFADSDEFRKLAAGFGLNSSWAGTPVTYKMSKSAFVECLLDNESVWRDDIDDGYGIPLYYSLIDFDLDEELELMVVYPGGTIQFAPAILYDISDGKIQEFCTTEIDQIKLYKNNATGGYQYIISNYWSNGIYGFTRGMEAVQYSSSGETTLAEFVHRTELSTDYYYVNDTEVSKAEYDSAYNGYFSTLTDTNMKYGQLSYDNWKGYTRQQKRNALISLYDAFSYTK
;
A
#
# COMPACT_ATOMS: atom_id res chain seq x y z
N MET A 1 -48.20 -50.05 3.02
CA MET A 1 -48.70 -49.28 4.17
C MET A 1 -47.52 -48.67 4.91
N LYS A 2 -47.48 -47.33 4.91
CA LYS A 2 -46.81 -46.38 5.83
C LYS A 2 -45.32 -46.56 6.16
N GLY A 3 -44.52 -45.66 5.59
CA GLY A 3 -43.18 -45.33 6.05
C GLY A 3 -43.16 -44.46 7.32
N LYS A 4 -41.96 -44.30 7.88
CA LYS A 4 -41.63 -43.36 8.95
C LYS A 4 -40.54 -42.41 8.43
N ARG A 5 -40.87 -41.11 8.37
CA ARG A 5 -39.92 -40.00 8.29
C ARG A 5 -39.47 -39.65 9.71
N VAL A 6 -38.17 -39.42 9.91
CA VAL A 6 -37.61 -38.77 11.11
C VAL A 6 -37.14 -37.38 10.69
N LEU A 7 -37.61 -36.39 11.44
CA LEU A 7 -37.46 -34.95 11.21
C LEU A 7 -36.23 -34.45 11.98
N LEU A 8 -35.29 -33.79 11.30
CA LEU A 8 -34.16 -33.08 11.93
C LEU A 8 -34.61 -31.62 12.20
N MET A 9 -34.54 -31.20 13.46
CA MET A 9 -34.79 -29.81 13.88
C MET A 9 -33.55 -28.94 13.63
N MET A 10 -33.71 -27.83 12.91
CA MET A 10 -32.78 -26.69 12.92
C MET A 10 -33.31 -25.62 13.87
N SER A 11 -32.49 -25.19 14.82
CA SER A 11 -32.75 -24.11 15.77
C SER A 11 -32.30 -22.76 15.18
N ALA A 12 -33.22 -21.81 15.05
CA ALA A 12 -32.91 -20.39 14.84
C ALA A 12 -33.39 -19.61 16.08
N THR A 13 -32.46 -18.94 16.78
CA THR A 13 -32.75 -18.08 17.91
C THR A 13 -32.66 -16.63 17.43
N LEU A 14 -33.80 -15.94 17.31
CA LEU A 14 -33.85 -14.47 17.12
C LEU A 14 -34.11 -13.82 18.49
N LEU A 15 -33.18 -12.96 18.92
CA LEU A 15 -33.35 -12.11 20.10
C LEU A 15 -33.96 -10.77 19.68
N LEU A 16 -35.10 -10.41 20.28
CA LEU A 16 -35.81 -9.14 20.08
C LEU A 16 -35.59 -8.25 21.32
N ALA A 17 -35.18 -7.00 21.15
CA ALA A 17 -35.36 -5.96 22.17
C ALA A 17 -35.35 -4.54 21.59
N GLY A 18 -36.52 -3.89 21.66
CA GLY A 18 -36.67 -2.47 22.00
C GLY A 18 -36.56 -1.41 20.89
N MET A 19 -37.70 -0.83 20.48
CA MET A 19 -37.94 0.63 20.46
C MET A 19 -39.39 0.98 20.05
N PRO A 20 -39.94 2.15 20.46
CA PRO A 20 -41.37 2.34 20.71
C PRO A 20 -42.20 2.94 19.56
N VAL A 21 -43.50 2.73 19.72
CA VAL A 21 -44.71 3.16 18.98
C VAL A 21 -44.80 4.68 18.76
N TRP A 22 -45.14 5.10 17.53
CA TRP A 22 -46.02 6.25 17.25
C TRP A 22 -46.99 5.89 16.12
N ALA A 23 -48.28 6.07 16.39
CA ALA A 23 -49.41 5.73 15.53
C ALA A 23 -49.94 6.97 14.78
N SER A 24 -50.45 6.76 13.57
CA SER A 24 -51.61 7.51 13.05
C SER A 24 -52.27 6.72 11.90
N GLU A 25 -53.51 6.27 12.16
CA GLU A 25 -54.43 5.57 11.26
C GLU A 25 -55.01 6.48 10.17
N VAL A 26 -55.31 5.92 8.99
CA VAL A 26 -56.58 6.15 8.26
C VAL A 26 -56.99 4.87 7.50
N ASN A 27 -58.20 4.38 7.82
CA ASN A 27 -59.02 3.34 7.18
C ASN A 27 -59.26 3.62 5.66
N SER A 28 -59.60 2.69 4.76
CA SER A 28 -60.68 1.69 4.84
C SER A 28 -60.63 0.68 3.68
N GLU A 29 -60.73 -0.59 4.04
CA GLU A 29 -61.57 -1.66 3.46
C GLU A 29 -61.72 -1.83 1.93
N ALA A 30 -61.08 -2.91 1.43
CA ALA A 30 -61.73 -3.85 0.52
C ALA A 30 -61.37 -5.28 0.97
N ALA A 31 -62.31 -5.94 1.65
CA ALA A 31 -62.19 -7.32 2.08
C ALA A 31 -62.39 -8.27 0.89
N VAL A 32 -61.41 -9.14 0.63
CA VAL A 32 -61.64 -10.45 0.00
C VAL A 32 -60.93 -11.50 0.86
N SER A 33 -61.70 -12.55 1.13
CA SER A 33 -61.55 -13.63 2.10
C SER A 33 -60.22 -14.40 2.10
N ALA A 34 -59.93 -14.93 3.28
CA ALA A 34 -58.82 -15.81 3.63
C ALA A 34 -58.68 -17.06 2.77
N GLU A 35 -57.44 -17.41 2.41
CA GLU A 35 -56.91 -18.78 2.49
C GLU A 35 -55.37 -18.67 2.52
N ILE A 36 -54.76 -19.10 3.62
CA ILE A 36 -53.31 -19.25 3.75
C ILE A 36 -52.93 -20.47 2.90
N ASN A 37 -52.37 -20.25 1.70
CA ASN A 37 -51.81 -21.33 0.91
C ASN A 37 -50.28 -21.27 0.95
N ARG A 38 -49.69 -22.29 1.59
CA ARG A 38 -48.26 -22.59 1.58
C ARG A 38 -47.86 -23.01 0.17
N GLU A 39 -47.18 -22.16 -0.59
CA GLU A 39 -46.41 -22.61 -1.76
C GLU A 39 -45.44 -21.51 -2.24
N THR A 40 -44.26 -21.44 -1.62
CA THR A 40 -43.05 -20.85 -2.22
C THR A 40 -41.79 -21.62 -1.76
N ALA A 41 -41.90 -22.95 -1.72
CA ALA A 41 -40.76 -23.85 -1.69
C ALA A 41 -40.77 -24.66 -2.99
N ASP A 42 -39.64 -24.66 -3.68
CA ASP A 42 -39.28 -25.53 -4.80
C ASP A 42 -40.08 -25.37 -6.09
N THR A 43 -39.69 -24.38 -6.91
CA THR A 43 -39.91 -24.44 -8.36
C THR A 43 -38.58 -24.78 -9.03
N TYR A 44 -38.17 -26.05 -8.89
CA TYR A 44 -37.25 -26.66 -9.85
C TYR A 44 -37.99 -26.76 -11.18
N VAL A 45 -37.62 -25.91 -12.14
CA VAL A 45 -38.03 -26.07 -13.53
C VAL A 45 -37.26 -27.28 -14.08
N THR A 46 -37.79 -28.48 -13.88
CA THR A 46 -37.38 -29.66 -14.64
C THR A 46 -38.21 -29.67 -15.92
N THR A 47 -37.66 -29.10 -17.00
CA THR A 47 -38.27 -29.25 -18.33
C THR A 47 -38.21 -30.73 -18.75
N GLU A 48 -39.18 -31.19 -19.54
CA GLU A 48 -39.15 -32.55 -20.14
C GLU A 48 -37.83 -32.82 -20.89
N GLU A 49 -37.18 -31.78 -21.45
CA GLU A 49 -35.82 -31.83 -22.01
C GLU A 49 -34.77 -32.34 -21.01
N SER A 50 -34.82 -31.91 -19.74
CA SER A 50 -33.85 -32.34 -18.71
C SER A 50 -34.01 -33.82 -18.33
N MET A 51 -35.23 -34.36 -18.45
CA MET A 51 -35.55 -35.77 -18.25
C MET A 51 -35.20 -36.63 -19.48
N GLU A 52 -35.41 -36.11 -20.69
CA GLU A 52 -34.94 -36.75 -21.93
C GLU A 52 -33.40 -36.82 -21.99
N ILE A 53 -32.69 -35.76 -21.58
CA ILE A 53 -31.22 -35.75 -21.46
C ILE A 53 -30.76 -36.79 -20.43
N PHE A 54 -31.46 -36.92 -19.28
CA PHE A 54 -31.11 -37.90 -18.25
C PHE A 54 -31.35 -39.35 -18.69
N GLN A 55 -32.45 -39.63 -19.39
CA GLN A 55 -32.71 -40.97 -19.97
C GLN A 55 -31.77 -41.30 -21.11
N TYR A 56 -31.37 -40.31 -21.92
CA TYR A 56 -30.35 -40.46 -22.94
C TYR A 56 -28.98 -40.79 -22.32
N ASN A 57 -28.59 -40.11 -21.24
CA ASN A 57 -27.34 -40.37 -20.51
C ASN A 57 -27.25 -41.79 -19.92
N ALA A 58 -28.38 -42.38 -19.52
CA ALA A 58 -28.43 -43.75 -19.01
C ALA A 58 -28.26 -44.83 -20.11
N ALA A 59 -28.64 -44.55 -21.37
CA ALA A 59 -28.51 -45.47 -22.49
C ALA A 59 -27.11 -45.47 -23.14
N VAL A 60 -26.35 -44.38 -23.00
CA VAL A 60 -24.97 -44.23 -23.50
C VAL A 60 -23.95 -45.08 -22.71
N ASN A 61 -24.28 -45.50 -21.48
CA ASN A 61 -23.46 -46.37 -20.62
C ASN A 61 -23.48 -47.87 -21.03
N SER A 62 -23.73 -48.19 -22.31
CA SER A 62 -23.72 -49.60 -22.77
C SER A 62 -22.44 -50.02 -23.48
N ASN A 63 -21.45 -49.11 -23.62
CA ASN A 63 -20.10 -49.42 -24.09
C ASN A 63 -19.07 -48.80 -23.13
N ASP A 64 -18.75 -49.52 -22.06
CA ASP A 64 -17.64 -49.23 -21.12
C ASP A 64 -16.29 -49.43 -21.84
N SER A 65 -16.03 -48.57 -22.82
CA SER A 65 -14.87 -48.63 -23.70
C SER A 65 -14.39 -47.23 -24.08
N ALA A 66 -13.17 -47.16 -24.59
CA ALA A 66 -12.61 -45.90 -25.12
C ALA A 66 -13.51 -45.20 -26.15
N GLU A 67 -14.28 -45.96 -26.94
CA GLU A 67 -15.25 -45.42 -27.91
C GLU A 67 -16.42 -44.72 -27.20
N GLY A 68 -16.89 -45.27 -26.08
CA GLY A 68 -17.91 -44.66 -25.22
C GLY A 68 -17.44 -43.33 -24.64
N PHE A 69 -16.19 -43.27 -24.17
CA PHE A 69 -15.58 -42.02 -23.69
C PHE A 69 -15.49 -40.95 -24.79
N VAL A 70 -15.06 -41.32 -25.99
CA VAL A 70 -15.00 -40.38 -27.12
C VAL A 70 -16.40 -39.89 -27.49
N SER A 71 -17.38 -40.79 -27.55
CA SER A 71 -18.79 -40.44 -27.82
C SER A 71 -19.34 -39.46 -26.79
N ARG A 72 -19.02 -39.68 -25.51
CA ARG A 72 -19.35 -38.75 -24.41
C ARG A 72 -18.77 -37.35 -24.66
N LEU A 73 -17.51 -37.23 -25.08
CA LEU A 73 -16.89 -35.93 -25.37
C LEU A 73 -17.59 -35.20 -26.52
N TYR A 74 -17.93 -35.88 -27.62
CA TYR A 74 -18.69 -35.26 -28.71
C TYR A 74 -20.04 -34.71 -28.24
N GLN A 75 -20.76 -35.48 -27.43
CA GLN A 75 -22.09 -35.10 -26.99
C GLN A 75 -22.06 -33.99 -25.94
N LEU A 76 -21.25 -34.13 -24.89
CA LEU A 76 -21.25 -33.18 -23.77
C LEU A 76 -20.40 -31.93 -24.06
N VAL A 77 -19.28 -32.06 -24.78
CA VAL A 77 -18.41 -30.92 -25.09
C VAL A 77 -18.83 -30.23 -26.38
N LEU A 78 -19.18 -30.96 -27.45
CA LEU A 78 -19.51 -30.35 -28.75
C LEU A 78 -21.02 -30.26 -29.03
N GLY A 79 -21.86 -30.98 -28.28
CA GLY A 79 -23.31 -30.93 -28.46
C GLY A 79 -23.81 -31.69 -29.70
N ARG A 80 -23.04 -32.66 -30.22
CA ARG A 80 -23.40 -33.44 -31.40
C ARG A 80 -22.96 -34.90 -31.30
N GLN A 81 -23.47 -35.73 -32.20
CA GLN A 81 -22.95 -37.09 -32.37
C GLN A 81 -21.57 -37.08 -33.05
N PRO A 82 -20.70 -38.06 -32.72
CA PRO A 82 -19.47 -38.25 -33.47
C PRO A 82 -19.76 -38.64 -34.92
N ASP A 83 -18.93 -38.16 -35.84
CA ASP A 83 -18.81 -38.78 -37.15
C ASP A 83 -17.90 -40.02 -37.08
N ALA A 84 -18.10 -40.98 -37.98
CA ALA A 84 -17.38 -42.26 -37.93
C ALA A 84 -15.86 -42.10 -38.05
N GLY A 85 -15.38 -41.11 -38.80
CA GLY A 85 -13.95 -40.84 -38.97
C GLY A 85 -13.32 -40.32 -37.68
N GLY A 86 -13.93 -39.28 -37.09
CA GLY A 86 -13.51 -38.69 -35.84
C GLY A 86 -13.56 -39.66 -34.67
N LEU A 87 -14.63 -40.45 -34.54
CA LEU A 87 -14.77 -41.48 -33.51
C LEU A 87 -13.62 -42.49 -33.55
N ASN A 88 -13.37 -43.05 -34.73
CA ASN A 88 -12.32 -44.05 -34.95
C ASN A 88 -10.93 -43.47 -34.67
N ALA A 89 -10.67 -42.23 -35.12
CA ALA A 89 -9.38 -41.58 -34.94
C ALA A 89 -9.05 -41.36 -33.45
N TRP A 90 -9.97 -40.77 -32.68
CA TRP A 90 -9.76 -40.51 -31.26
C TRP A 90 -9.71 -41.79 -30.43
N THR A 91 -10.59 -42.76 -30.72
CA THR A 91 -10.62 -44.05 -30.02
C THR A 91 -9.31 -44.80 -30.20
N SER A 92 -8.74 -44.78 -31.40
CA SER A 92 -7.45 -45.43 -31.69
C SER A 92 -6.30 -44.85 -30.88
N GLN A 93 -6.31 -43.54 -30.58
CA GLN A 93 -5.28 -42.92 -29.76
C GLN A 93 -5.33 -43.39 -28.29
N LEU A 94 -6.54 -43.55 -27.74
CA LEU A 94 -6.73 -44.07 -26.38
C LEU A 94 -6.35 -45.55 -26.28
N VAL A 95 -6.84 -46.37 -27.22
CA VAL A 95 -6.60 -47.83 -27.21
C VAL A 95 -5.12 -48.15 -27.43
N SER A 96 -4.42 -47.38 -28.26
CA SER A 96 -2.98 -47.56 -28.49
C SER A 96 -2.10 -46.98 -27.37
N GLY A 97 -2.68 -46.25 -26.41
CA GLY A 97 -1.93 -45.55 -25.36
C GLY A 97 -1.11 -44.36 -25.87
N GLN A 98 -1.33 -43.91 -27.10
CA GLN A 98 -0.66 -42.72 -27.65
C GLN A 98 -1.20 -41.42 -27.03
N ALA A 99 -2.43 -41.44 -26.54
CA ALA A 99 -3.04 -40.34 -25.80
C ALA A 99 -3.76 -40.86 -24.56
N THR A 100 -3.77 -40.02 -23.53
CA THR A 100 -4.56 -40.18 -22.31
C THR A 100 -5.94 -39.52 -22.44
N GLY A 101 -6.86 -39.82 -21.53
CA GLY A 101 -8.19 -39.21 -21.46
C GLY A 101 -8.11 -37.68 -21.39
N VAL A 102 -7.18 -37.13 -20.61
CA VAL A 102 -6.88 -35.69 -20.54
C VAL A 102 -6.41 -35.16 -21.89
N GLN A 103 -5.50 -35.83 -22.59
CA GLN A 103 -4.98 -35.33 -23.88
C GLN A 103 -6.06 -35.35 -24.97
N VAL A 104 -6.91 -36.38 -24.99
CA VAL A 104 -8.06 -36.42 -25.89
C VAL A 104 -9.05 -35.33 -25.52
N ALA A 105 -9.46 -35.21 -24.26
CA ALA A 105 -10.38 -34.18 -23.80
C ALA A 105 -9.86 -32.76 -24.10
N ASN A 106 -8.55 -32.52 -23.95
CA ASN A 106 -7.88 -31.27 -24.33
C ASN A 106 -8.11 -30.93 -25.81
N GLY A 107 -8.05 -31.92 -26.70
CA GLY A 107 -8.34 -31.76 -28.13
C GLY A 107 -9.77 -31.25 -28.40
N PHE A 108 -10.75 -31.67 -27.60
CA PHE A 108 -12.13 -31.19 -27.69
C PHE A 108 -12.29 -29.80 -27.04
N ILE A 109 -11.73 -29.60 -25.85
CA ILE A 109 -11.86 -28.36 -25.06
C ILE A 109 -11.22 -27.15 -25.76
N TYR A 110 -10.10 -27.33 -26.46
CA TYR A 110 -9.43 -26.23 -27.18
C TYR A 110 -9.67 -26.22 -28.68
N SER A 111 -10.57 -27.08 -29.16
CA SER A 111 -10.98 -27.14 -30.56
C SER A 111 -11.55 -25.80 -31.05
N THR A 112 -11.38 -25.52 -32.34
CA THR A 112 -12.06 -24.41 -33.01
C THR A 112 -13.58 -24.52 -32.90
N GLU A 113 -14.09 -25.75 -32.86
CA GLU A 113 -15.52 -26.03 -32.72
C GLU A 113 -16.07 -25.56 -31.36
N LEU A 114 -15.42 -25.93 -30.24
CA LEU A 114 -15.85 -25.45 -28.93
C LEU A 114 -15.68 -23.93 -28.80
N LYS A 115 -14.60 -23.37 -29.34
CA LYS A 115 -14.40 -21.91 -29.39
C LYS A 115 -15.54 -21.20 -30.14
N GLY A 116 -16.00 -21.79 -31.24
CA GLY A 116 -17.14 -21.29 -32.03
C GLY A 116 -18.48 -21.26 -31.28
N ARG A 117 -18.64 -22.07 -30.21
CA ARG A 117 -19.84 -22.05 -29.37
C ARG A 117 -19.92 -20.83 -28.44
N ASN A 118 -18.82 -20.09 -28.26
CA ASN A 118 -18.75 -18.86 -27.45
C ASN A 118 -19.42 -18.99 -26.06
N LEU A 119 -19.15 -20.09 -25.36
CA LEU A 119 -19.75 -20.37 -24.06
C LEU A 119 -19.44 -19.26 -23.05
N SER A 120 -20.42 -18.92 -22.22
CA SER A 120 -20.18 -18.08 -21.03
C SER A 120 -19.28 -18.82 -20.03
N ASN A 121 -18.72 -18.11 -19.04
CA ASN A 121 -17.96 -18.78 -17.97
C ASN A 121 -18.82 -19.77 -17.18
N SER A 122 -20.10 -19.43 -16.96
CA SER A 122 -21.07 -20.29 -16.27
C SER A 122 -21.34 -21.57 -17.07
N ASP A 123 -21.58 -21.46 -18.37
CA ASP A 123 -21.88 -22.62 -19.23
C ASP A 123 -20.64 -23.48 -19.45
N TYR A 124 -19.46 -22.85 -19.54
CA TYR A 124 -18.19 -23.56 -19.61
C TYR A 124 -17.97 -24.43 -18.36
N VAL A 125 -18.16 -23.86 -17.16
CA VAL A 125 -18.04 -24.62 -15.91
C VAL A 125 -19.09 -25.73 -15.83
N GLU A 126 -20.34 -25.48 -16.23
CA GLU A 126 -21.39 -26.50 -16.25
C GLU A 126 -21.04 -27.69 -17.16
N MET A 127 -20.54 -27.40 -18.36
CA MET A 127 -20.09 -28.42 -19.29
C MET A 127 -18.95 -29.25 -18.69
N LEU A 128 -18.03 -28.65 -17.94
CA LEU A 128 -16.97 -29.38 -17.25
C LEU A 128 -17.52 -30.29 -16.14
N TYR A 129 -18.49 -29.84 -15.34
CA TYR A 129 -19.16 -30.69 -14.33
C TYR A 129 -19.77 -31.94 -14.96
N GLN A 130 -20.56 -31.75 -16.02
CA GLN A 130 -21.21 -32.86 -16.70
C GLN A 130 -20.20 -33.78 -17.35
N THR A 131 -19.19 -33.23 -18.05
CA THR A 131 -18.22 -34.02 -18.80
C THR A 131 -17.29 -34.83 -17.87
N PHE A 132 -16.72 -34.18 -16.85
CA PHE A 132 -15.63 -34.74 -16.04
C PHE A 132 -16.06 -35.30 -14.68
N LEU A 133 -17.27 -34.99 -14.21
CA LEU A 133 -17.77 -35.47 -12.90
C LEU A 133 -19.10 -36.23 -13.03
N ASN A 134 -19.66 -36.32 -14.24
CA ASN A 134 -20.91 -37.03 -14.52
C ASN A 134 -22.12 -36.57 -13.69
N ARG A 135 -22.17 -35.28 -13.36
CA ARG A 135 -23.25 -34.66 -12.57
C ARG A 135 -23.42 -33.19 -12.92
N PHE A 136 -24.57 -32.64 -12.56
CA PHE A 136 -24.78 -31.19 -12.59
C PHE A 136 -23.99 -30.51 -11.47
N SER A 137 -23.64 -29.24 -11.69
CA SER A 137 -22.97 -28.43 -10.69
C SER A 137 -23.90 -28.10 -9.52
N ASP A 138 -23.33 -27.97 -8.32
CA ASP A 138 -24.01 -27.30 -7.22
C ASP A 138 -23.77 -25.77 -7.30
N VAL A 139 -24.65 -25.00 -6.66
CA VAL A 139 -24.63 -23.53 -6.75
C VAL A 139 -23.32 -22.94 -6.24
N SER A 140 -22.78 -23.44 -5.13
CA SER A 140 -21.58 -22.88 -4.50
C SER A 140 -20.30 -23.27 -5.25
N GLY A 141 -20.20 -24.54 -5.67
CA GLY A 141 -19.10 -25.06 -6.46
C GLY A 141 -19.01 -24.35 -7.81
N LYS A 142 -20.14 -24.16 -8.51
CA LYS A 142 -20.16 -23.41 -9.78
C LYS A 142 -19.73 -21.95 -9.58
N ALA A 143 -20.30 -21.27 -8.60
CA ALA A 143 -19.97 -19.88 -8.31
C ALA A 143 -18.48 -19.68 -7.99
N SER A 144 -17.87 -20.64 -7.29
CA SER A 144 -16.44 -20.61 -6.96
C SER A 144 -15.56 -20.65 -8.22
N TRP A 145 -15.82 -21.59 -9.14
CA TRP A 145 -15.07 -21.67 -10.40
C TRP A 145 -15.29 -20.46 -11.31
N VAL A 146 -16.53 -19.97 -11.40
CA VAL A 146 -16.85 -18.78 -12.18
C VAL A 146 -16.13 -17.56 -11.61
N ASN A 147 -16.06 -17.41 -10.30
CA ASN A 147 -15.35 -16.30 -9.66
C ASN A 147 -13.85 -16.31 -10.01
N LEU A 148 -13.22 -17.48 -10.06
CA LEU A 148 -11.81 -17.60 -10.47
C LEU A 148 -11.59 -17.12 -11.92
N LEU A 149 -12.49 -17.48 -12.84
CA LEU A 149 -12.45 -16.99 -14.22
C LEU A 149 -12.67 -15.48 -14.30
N GLU A 150 -13.58 -14.95 -13.48
CA GLU A 150 -13.85 -13.52 -13.40
C GLU A 150 -12.71 -12.70 -12.78
N LYS A 151 -11.79 -13.38 -12.10
CA LYS A 151 -10.61 -12.80 -11.43
C LYS A 151 -9.28 -13.20 -12.08
N GLY A 152 -9.33 -13.60 -13.35
CA GLY A 152 -8.14 -13.71 -14.21
C GLY A 152 -7.52 -15.11 -14.31
N MET A 153 -8.03 -16.11 -13.59
CA MET A 153 -7.61 -17.50 -13.82
C MET A 153 -8.07 -17.95 -15.22
N SER A 154 -7.28 -18.77 -15.91
CA SER A 154 -7.65 -19.22 -17.25
C SER A 154 -8.74 -20.28 -17.20
N ARG A 155 -9.38 -20.49 -18.36
CA ARG A 155 -10.17 -21.70 -18.59
C ARG A 155 -9.33 -22.98 -18.43
N GLU A 156 -8.04 -22.92 -18.70
CA GLU A 156 -7.11 -24.04 -18.48
C GLU A 156 -6.91 -24.36 -17.01
N TYR A 157 -6.81 -23.33 -16.16
CA TYR A 157 -6.76 -23.52 -14.71
C TYR A 157 -8.01 -24.23 -14.19
N VAL A 158 -9.19 -23.79 -14.65
CA VAL A 158 -10.45 -24.43 -14.27
C VAL A 158 -10.51 -25.85 -14.83
N TYR A 159 -10.22 -26.04 -16.12
CA TYR A 159 -10.14 -27.36 -16.75
C TYR A 159 -9.24 -28.33 -15.97
N LYS A 160 -8.03 -27.92 -15.56
CA LYS A 160 -7.14 -28.73 -14.72
C LYS A 160 -7.85 -29.19 -13.45
N GLY A 161 -8.61 -28.32 -12.78
CA GLY A 161 -9.34 -28.66 -11.56
C GLY A 161 -10.29 -29.84 -11.73
N PHE A 162 -10.97 -29.93 -12.87
CA PHE A 162 -11.85 -31.05 -13.21
C PHE A 162 -11.07 -32.26 -13.74
N ALA A 163 -10.16 -32.03 -14.68
CA ALA A 163 -9.40 -33.06 -15.38
C ALA A 163 -8.38 -33.80 -14.49
N ASN A 164 -7.93 -33.19 -13.39
CA ASN A 164 -7.04 -33.84 -12.43
C ASN A 164 -7.79 -34.32 -11.17
N SER A 165 -9.13 -34.23 -11.14
CA SER A 165 -9.95 -34.65 -10.00
C SER A 165 -9.98 -36.17 -9.82
N GLY A 166 -10.36 -36.62 -8.61
CA GLY A 166 -10.61 -38.03 -8.32
C GLY A 166 -11.87 -38.55 -9.03
N GLU A 167 -12.93 -37.74 -9.12
CA GLU A 167 -14.15 -38.10 -9.85
C GLU A 167 -13.86 -38.36 -11.35
N PHE A 168 -12.99 -37.56 -11.98
CA PHE A 168 -12.62 -37.85 -13.37
C PHE A 168 -11.71 -39.08 -13.51
N GLN A 169 -10.92 -39.41 -12.48
CA GLN A 169 -10.19 -40.67 -12.45
C GLN A 169 -11.16 -41.85 -12.47
N GLU A 170 -12.22 -41.83 -11.67
CA GLU A 170 -13.26 -42.87 -11.65
C GLU A 170 -13.92 -43.01 -13.02
N ILE A 171 -14.26 -41.90 -13.69
CA ILE A 171 -14.80 -41.95 -15.06
C ILE A 171 -13.82 -42.60 -16.04
N CYS A 172 -12.52 -42.24 -15.98
CA CYS A 172 -11.53 -42.85 -16.85
C CYS A 172 -11.35 -44.36 -16.59
N ASP A 173 -11.43 -44.77 -15.32
CA ASP A 173 -11.34 -46.19 -14.92
C ASP A 173 -12.54 -46.99 -15.45
N ASP A 174 -13.75 -46.43 -15.37
CA ASP A 174 -14.97 -47.03 -15.92
C ASP A 174 -14.88 -47.26 -17.44
N TYR A 175 -14.25 -46.34 -18.18
CA TYR A 175 -14.01 -46.50 -19.63
C TYR A 175 -12.74 -47.31 -19.97
N GLY A 176 -11.98 -47.76 -18.97
CA GLY A 176 -10.74 -48.52 -19.16
C GLY A 176 -9.61 -47.73 -19.81
N ILE A 177 -9.54 -46.41 -19.59
CA ILE A 177 -8.53 -45.51 -20.19
C ILE A 177 -7.63 -44.87 -19.12
N GLN A 178 -6.39 -44.54 -19.51
CA GLN A 178 -5.51 -43.79 -18.63
C GLN A 178 -5.93 -42.31 -18.59
N ARG A 179 -6.23 -41.77 -17.40
CA ARG A 179 -6.62 -40.36 -17.22
C ARG A 179 -5.56 -39.39 -17.75
N GLY A 180 -4.31 -39.54 -17.32
CA GLY A 180 -3.25 -38.55 -17.53
C GLY A 180 -3.33 -37.38 -16.56
N GLU A 181 -2.65 -36.28 -16.90
CA GLU A 181 -2.55 -35.08 -16.06
C GLU A 181 -2.43 -33.80 -16.91
N VAL A 182 -3.12 -32.74 -16.49
CA VAL A 182 -2.94 -31.38 -17.00
C VAL A 182 -1.85 -30.67 -16.19
N VAL A 183 -0.84 -30.16 -16.89
CA VAL A 183 0.23 -29.33 -16.32
C VAL A 183 0.08 -27.91 -16.84
N LEU A 184 -0.07 -26.95 -15.92
CA LEU A 184 -0.15 -25.54 -16.26
C LEU A 184 1.26 -25.01 -16.46
N THR A 185 1.44 -24.10 -17.43
CA THR A 185 2.73 -23.45 -17.71
C THR A 185 2.64 -21.93 -17.64
N ALA A 186 1.47 -21.35 -17.87
CA ALA A 186 1.26 -19.91 -17.76
C ALA A 186 1.50 -19.42 -16.33
N PRO A 187 2.33 -18.38 -16.10
CA PRO A 187 2.60 -17.83 -14.77
C PRO A 187 1.34 -17.53 -13.96
N LYS A 188 0.33 -16.92 -14.58
CA LYS A 188 -0.92 -16.55 -13.90
C LYS A 188 -1.74 -17.77 -13.39
N ASP A 189 -1.45 -18.96 -13.88
CA ASP A 189 -2.17 -20.17 -13.46
C ASP A 189 -1.36 -21.01 -12.46
N GLN A 190 -0.11 -20.63 -12.15
CA GLN A 190 0.75 -21.35 -11.20
C GLN A 190 0.37 -21.13 -9.74
N ASN A 191 -0.17 -19.94 -9.41
CA ASN A 191 -0.57 -19.60 -8.05
C ASN A 191 -1.81 -18.70 -8.09
N GLN A 192 -2.93 -19.23 -7.61
CA GLN A 192 -4.20 -18.52 -7.56
C GLN A 192 -4.10 -17.22 -6.75
N GLY A 193 -3.43 -17.24 -5.60
CA GLY A 193 -3.30 -16.06 -4.73
C GLY A 193 -2.55 -14.92 -5.40
N VAL A 194 -1.45 -15.22 -6.10
CA VAL A 194 -0.68 -14.25 -6.90
C VAL A 194 -1.59 -13.58 -7.94
N THR A 195 -2.31 -14.36 -8.73
CA THR A 195 -3.17 -13.82 -9.80
C THR A 195 -4.32 -13.01 -9.26
N MET A 196 -4.96 -13.48 -8.19
CA MET A 196 -6.04 -12.75 -7.52
C MET A 196 -5.54 -11.41 -6.95
N PHE A 197 -4.33 -11.37 -6.38
CA PHE A 197 -3.73 -10.14 -5.89
C PHE A 197 -3.47 -9.13 -7.02
N ILE A 198 -2.86 -9.57 -8.13
CA ILE A 198 -2.58 -8.71 -9.28
C ILE A 198 -3.89 -8.21 -9.90
N TYR A 199 -4.86 -9.10 -10.12
CA TYR A 199 -6.16 -8.74 -10.68
C TYR A 199 -6.87 -7.71 -9.82
N ARG A 200 -6.76 -7.87 -8.49
CA ARG A 200 -7.24 -6.90 -7.53
C ARG A 200 -6.54 -5.55 -7.66
N CYS A 201 -5.23 -5.49 -7.90
CA CYS A 201 -4.53 -4.23 -8.18
C CYS A 201 -5.07 -3.54 -9.45
N TYR A 202 -5.32 -4.28 -10.54
CA TYR A 202 -5.98 -3.74 -11.73
C TYR A 202 -7.37 -3.17 -11.43
N GLU A 203 -8.21 -3.90 -10.69
CA GLU A 203 -9.56 -3.42 -10.37
C GLU A 203 -9.54 -2.21 -9.43
N LYS A 204 -8.78 -2.29 -8.33
CA LYS A 204 -8.83 -1.28 -7.26
C LYS A 204 -8.08 -0.01 -7.62
N PHE A 205 -6.95 -0.12 -8.32
CA PHE A 205 -6.15 1.05 -8.70
C PHE A 205 -6.53 1.55 -10.09
N LEU A 206 -6.58 0.66 -11.09
CA LEU A 206 -6.80 1.06 -12.49
C LEU A 206 -8.27 1.08 -12.88
N GLY A 207 -9.17 0.42 -12.15
CA GLY A 207 -10.61 0.44 -12.43
C GLY A 207 -10.98 -0.31 -13.70
N ARG A 208 -10.16 -1.29 -14.10
CA ARG A 208 -10.39 -2.14 -15.28
C ARG A 208 -10.02 -3.58 -14.98
N LYS A 209 -10.49 -4.48 -15.85
CA LYS A 209 -10.01 -5.86 -15.86
C LYS A 209 -8.57 -5.93 -16.36
N ALA A 210 -7.82 -6.88 -15.83
CA ALA A 210 -6.49 -7.19 -16.31
C ALA A 210 -6.58 -7.89 -17.68
N ASP A 211 -5.60 -7.64 -18.54
CA ASP A 211 -5.36 -8.42 -19.75
C ASP A 211 -4.42 -9.60 -19.46
N ASP A 212 -4.48 -10.66 -20.29
CA ASP A 212 -3.73 -11.90 -20.05
C ASP A 212 -2.21 -11.70 -20.08
N ALA A 213 -1.70 -10.79 -20.92
CA ALA A 213 -0.27 -10.51 -21.00
C ALA A 213 0.20 -9.85 -19.68
N GLY A 214 -0.48 -8.78 -19.26
CA GLY A 214 -0.19 -8.10 -18.01
C GLY A 214 -0.30 -9.00 -16.79
N LEU A 215 -1.30 -9.89 -16.71
CA LEU A 215 -1.40 -10.86 -15.62
C LEU A 215 -0.20 -11.81 -15.58
N ASN A 216 0.23 -12.34 -16.73
CA ASN A 216 1.36 -13.25 -16.79
C ASN A 216 2.68 -12.56 -16.43
N ASP A 217 2.88 -11.33 -16.91
CA ASP A 217 4.09 -10.57 -16.63
C ASP A 217 4.22 -10.30 -15.12
N TRP A 218 3.19 -9.73 -14.49
CA TRP A 218 3.19 -9.47 -13.04
C TRP A 218 3.28 -10.76 -12.21
N ALA A 219 2.58 -11.82 -12.63
CA ALA A 219 2.63 -13.10 -11.92
C ALA A 219 4.04 -13.70 -11.98
N ASN A 220 4.72 -13.60 -13.11
CA ASN A 220 6.09 -14.06 -13.26
C ASN A 220 7.06 -13.30 -12.33
N GLU A 221 6.95 -11.98 -12.23
CA GLU A 221 7.83 -11.19 -11.34
C GLU A 221 7.64 -11.58 -9.86
N LEU A 222 6.39 -11.77 -9.41
CA LEU A 222 6.09 -12.22 -8.04
C LEU A 222 6.52 -13.67 -7.79
N LEU A 223 6.24 -14.58 -8.72
CA LEU A 223 6.59 -16.00 -8.60
C LEU A 223 8.10 -16.25 -8.61
N THR A 224 8.85 -15.43 -9.34
CA THR A 224 10.32 -15.50 -9.37
C THR A 224 10.97 -14.78 -8.19
N GLY A 225 10.19 -14.09 -7.35
CA GLY A 225 10.69 -13.35 -6.19
C GLY A 225 11.48 -12.10 -6.56
N ARG A 226 11.38 -11.62 -7.81
CA ARG A 226 12.03 -10.38 -8.25
C ARG A 226 11.41 -9.14 -7.63
N ILE A 227 10.12 -9.22 -7.34
CA ILE A 227 9.37 -8.20 -6.62
C ILE A 227 8.53 -8.86 -5.53
N ASP A 228 8.17 -8.09 -4.52
CA ASP A 228 7.17 -8.47 -3.51
C ASP A 228 5.82 -7.78 -3.79
N ALA A 229 4.85 -7.98 -2.89
CA ALA A 229 3.53 -7.38 -3.02
C ALA A 229 3.56 -5.84 -2.95
N LYS A 230 4.51 -5.25 -2.21
CA LYS A 230 4.69 -3.80 -2.12
C LYS A 230 5.14 -3.23 -3.46
N GLU A 231 6.20 -3.80 -4.05
CA GLU A 231 6.71 -3.35 -5.34
C GLU A 231 5.71 -3.58 -6.48
N ALA A 232 4.95 -4.69 -6.45
CA ALA A 232 3.85 -4.89 -7.38
C ALA A 232 2.79 -3.77 -7.24
N ALA A 233 2.27 -3.53 -6.03
CA ALA A 233 1.26 -2.48 -5.80
C ALA A 233 1.77 -1.07 -6.17
N LYS A 234 3.04 -0.77 -5.87
CA LYS A 234 3.72 0.47 -6.28
C LYS A 234 3.69 0.64 -7.79
N GLY A 235 4.00 -0.43 -8.53
CA GLY A 235 3.95 -0.46 -9.99
C GLY A 235 2.59 -0.03 -10.56
N PHE A 236 1.49 -0.35 -9.87
CA PHE A 236 0.14 0.12 -10.24
C PHE A 236 -0.11 1.57 -9.80
N VAL A 237 0.14 1.90 -8.53
CA VAL A 237 -0.21 3.20 -7.93
C VAL A 237 0.62 4.34 -8.52
N LEU A 238 1.88 4.10 -8.87
CA LEU A 238 2.76 5.10 -9.47
C LEU A 238 2.77 5.03 -11.00
N SER A 239 1.98 4.15 -11.61
CA SER A 239 1.89 4.03 -13.07
C SER A 239 1.40 5.32 -13.73
N PRO A 240 1.83 5.62 -14.97
CA PRO A 240 1.26 6.70 -15.76
C PRO A 240 -0.26 6.59 -15.95
N GLU A 241 -0.79 5.36 -16.00
CA GLU A 241 -2.22 5.11 -16.11
C GLU A 241 -2.98 5.57 -14.85
N PHE A 242 -2.47 5.23 -13.68
CA PHE A 242 -3.06 5.66 -12.41
C PHE A 242 -2.95 7.17 -12.23
N GLN A 243 -1.80 7.77 -12.54
CA GLN A 243 -1.58 9.22 -12.42
C GLN A 243 -2.56 10.02 -13.29
N LYS A 244 -2.87 9.54 -14.50
CA LYS A 244 -3.85 10.17 -15.42
C LYS A 244 -5.27 10.25 -14.87
N LYS A 245 -5.59 9.51 -13.80
CA LYS A 245 -6.88 9.64 -13.11
C LYS A 245 -7.05 10.98 -12.40
N ASN A 246 -5.97 11.73 -12.17
CA ASN A 246 -5.99 13.06 -11.54
C ASN A 246 -6.85 13.10 -10.27
N LEU A 247 -6.72 12.06 -9.44
CA LEU A 247 -7.52 11.92 -8.22
C LEU A 247 -7.30 13.10 -7.28
N SER A 248 -8.33 13.49 -6.53
CA SER A 248 -8.17 14.39 -5.39
C SER A 248 -7.35 13.69 -4.28
N ASN A 249 -6.80 14.45 -3.33
CA ASN A 249 -6.12 13.86 -2.16
C ASN A 249 -7.04 12.90 -1.39
N THR A 250 -8.30 13.27 -1.23
CA THR A 250 -9.34 12.43 -0.61
C THR A 250 -9.54 11.12 -1.36
N ASP A 251 -9.68 11.17 -2.69
CA ASP A 251 -9.95 9.97 -3.50
C ASP A 251 -8.72 9.09 -3.64
N TYR A 252 -7.52 9.68 -3.65
CA TYR A 252 -6.26 8.95 -3.61
C TYR A 252 -6.16 8.11 -2.33
N VAL A 253 -6.36 8.72 -1.16
CA VAL A 253 -6.33 8.01 0.13
C VAL A 253 -7.39 6.92 0.18
N LYS A 254 -8.65 7.19 -0.21
CA LYS A 254 -9.70 6.17 -0.28
C LYS A 254 -9.34 5.00 -1.20
N THR A 255 -8.68 5.30 -2.32
CA THR A 255 -8.21 4.28 -3.26
C THR A 255 -7.11 3.41 -2.64
N LEU A 256 -6.20 3.98 -1.84
CA LEU A 256 -5.21 3.21 -1.09
C LEU A 256 -5.87 2.31 -0.03
N TYR A 257 -6.85 2.79 0.74
CA TYR A 257 -7.60 1.95 1.69
C TYR A 257 -8.26 0.75 1.00
N ARG A 258 -8.99 1.00 -0.10
CA ARG A 258 -9.60 -0.09 -0.87
C ARG A 258 -8.58 -0.98 -1.54
N GLY A 259 -7.41 -0.47 -1.89
CA GLY A 259 -6.38 -1.16 -2.67
C GLY A 259 -5.34 -1.90 -1.83
N LEU A 260 -5.11 -1.50 -0.58
CA LEU A 260 -4.08 -2.07 0.28
C LEU A 260 -4.67 -2.71 1.55
N PHE A 261 -5.87 -2.32 1.98
CA PHE A 261 -6.48 -2.84 3.22
C PHE A 261 -7.82 -3.56 3.02
N ASP A 262 -8.36 -3.55 1.80
CA ASP A 262 -9.65 -4.17 1.47
C ASP A 262 -10.86 -3.63 2.26
N ARG A 263 -10.80 -2.34 2.62
CA ARG A 263 -11.88 -1.64 3.32
C ARG A 263 -11.98 -0.19 2.89
N GLU A 264 -13.07 0.48 3.25
CA GLU A 264 -13.16 1.93 3.14
C GLU A 264 -12.37 2.61 4.28
N ALA A 265 -11.92 3.83 4.02
CA ALA A 265 -11.31 4.67 5.04
C ALA A 265 -12.35 5.05 6.11
N ASP A 266 -12.00 4.92 7.38
CA ASP A 266 -12.74 5.57 8.46
C ASP A 266 -12.47 7.09 8.45
N SER A 267 -13.32 7.85 9.15
CA SER A 267 -13.25 9.32 9.13
C SER A 267 -11.94 9.86 9.69
N LYS A 268 -11.38 9.21 10.72
CA LYS A 268 -10.14 9.64 11.36
C LYS A 268 -8.95 9.35 10.44
N GLY A 269 -8.80 8.09 10.01
CA GLY A 269 -7.71 7.67 9.13
C GLY A 269 -7.72 8.41 7.79
N LEU A 270 -8.90 8.70 7.23
CA LEU A 270 -8.99 9.53 6.01
C LEU A 270 -8.47 10.96 6.26
N SER A 271 -8.85 11.57 7.38
CA SER A 271 -8.44 12.94 7.72
C SER A 271 -6.93 13.03 7.93
N GLU A 272 -6.33 12.05 8.63
CA GLU A 272 -4.90 12.01 8.94
C GLU A 272 -4.06 11.84 7.66
N TRP A 273 -4.34 10.81 6.84
CA TRP A 273 -3.59 10.60 5.60
C TRP A 273 -3.77 11.71 4.57
N LYS A 274 -4.96 12.31 4.51
CA LYS A 274 -5.21 13.48 3.67
C LYS A 274 -4.39 14.68 4.14
N ALA A 275 -4.25 14.89 5.45
CA ALA A 275 -3.48 16.00 6.00
C ALA A 275 -2.01 15.95 5.57
N HIS A 276 -1.42 14.74 5.49
CA HIS A 276 -0.06 14.59 4.93
C HIS A 276 0.03 15.12 3.49
N LEU A 277 -0.92 14.76 2.61
CA LEU A 277 -0.93 15.25 1.22
C LEU A 277 -1.21 16.75 1.13
N ASP A 278 -2.10 17.28 1.98
CA ASP A 278 -2.41 18.72 2.01
C ASP A 278 -1.23 19.55 2.53
N ALA A 279 -0.37 18.95 3.37
CA ALA A 279 0.91 19.52 3.80
C ALA A 279 2.03 19.37 2.74
N GLY A 280 1.70 18.97 1.50
CA GLY A 280 2.68 18.92 0.40
C GLY A 280 3.50 17.63 0.32
N ASN A 281 3.23 16.62 1.16
CA ASN A 281 3.91 15.32 1.04
C ASN A 281 3.59 14.63 -0.29
N SER A 282 4.56 13.89 -0.82
CA SER A 282 4.37 13.17 -2.08
C SER A 282 3.36 12.04 -1.92
N ARG A 283 2.65 11.73 -3.01
CA ARG A 283 1.77 10.54 -3.05
C ARG A 283 2.53 9.24 -2.81
N GLU A 284 3.77 9.18 -3.27
CA GLU A 284 4.65 8.03 -3.02
C GLU A 284 4.98 7.87 -1.53
N ALA A 285 5.28 8.96 -0.81
CA ALA A 285 5.47 8.94 0.65
C ALA A 285 4.22 8.41 1.38
N VAL A 286 3.03 8.89 0.99
CA VAL A 286 1.77 8.38 1.56
C VAL A 286 1.53 6.92 1.17
N PHE A 287 1.84 6.50 -0.06
CA PHE A 287 1.76 5.09 -0.46
C PHE A 287 2.60 4.18 0.43
N TYR A 288 3.87 4.51 0.71
CA TYR A 288 4.72 3.69 1.57
C TYR A 288 4.20 3.60 3.00
N GLY A 289 3.58 4.65 3.54
CA GLY A 289 2.90 4.60 4.83
C GLY A 289 1.81 3.51 4.91
N PHE A 290 1.08 3.28 3.80
CA PHE A 290 0.14 2.16 3.70
C PHE A 290 0.85 0.83 3.41
N ALA A 291 1.77 0.84 2.45
CA ALA A 291 2.39 -0.37 1.90
C ALA A 291 3.40 -1.03 2.86
N ASP A 292 3.90 -0.32 3.86
CA ASP A 292 4.78 -0.90 4.89
C ASP A 292 4.04 -1.27 6.18
N SER A 293 2.74 -0.95 6.28
CA SER A 293 1.91 -1.29 7.43
C SER A 293 1.69 -2.80 7.60
N ASP A 294 1.49 -3.22 8.86
CA ASP A 294 1.12 -4.59 9.19
C ASP A 294 -0.20 -5.03 8.53
N GLU A 295 -1.10 -4.09 8.25
CA GLU A 295 -2.39 -4.38 7.64
C GLU A 295 -2.21 -4.84 6.18
N PHE A 296 -1.40 -4.14 5.39
CA PHE A 296 -1.12 -4.59 4.02
C PHE A 296 -0.30 -5.87 3.99
N ARG A 297 0.65 -6.04 4.92
CA ARG A 297 1.40 -7.30 5.08
C ARG A 297 0.48 -8.49 5.34
N LYS A 298 -0.55 -8.31 6.19
CA LYS A 298 -1.59 -9.33 6.44
C LYS A 298 -2.42 -9.60 5.19
N LEU A 299 -2.82 -8.56 4.45
CA LEU A 299 -3.55 -8.73 3.20
C LEU A 299 -2.73 -9.55 2.20
N ALA A 300 -1.46 -9.19 1.96
CA ALA A 300 -0.56 -9.89 1.06
C ALA A 300 -0.35 -11.36 1.47
N ALA A 301 -0.16 -11.61 2.78
CA ALA A 301 -0.05 -12.97 3.32
C ALA A 301 -1.34 -13.79 3.10
N GLY A 302 -2.51 -13.14 3.13
CA GLY A 302 -3.80 -13.78 2.79
C GLY A 302 -3.88 -14.28 1.34
N PHE A 303 -3.10 -13.69 0.43
CA PHE A 303 -2.91 -14.17 -0.94
C PHE A 303 -1.74 -15.17 -1.07
N GLY A 304 -1.12 -15.58 0.04
CA GLY A 304 0.04 -16.47 0.02
C GLY A 304 1.33 -15.83 -0.49
N LEU A 305 1.41 -14.49 -0.48
CA LEU A 305 2.60 -13.75 -0.90
C LEU A 305 3.57 -13.55 0.27
N ASN A 306 4.85 -13.40 -0.04
CA ASN A 306 5.85 -12.99 0.95
C ASN A 306 5.51 -11.59 1.47
N SER A 307 5.31 -11.48 2.79
CA SER A 307 4.93 -10.24 3.49
C SER A 307 6.05 -9.64 4.36
N SER A 308 7.26 -10.20 4.29
CA SER A 308 8.41 -9.84 5.14
C SER A 308 9.41 -8.91 4.42
N TRP A 309 8.93 -7.85 3.78
CA TRP A 309 9.79 -6.85 3.14
C TRP A 309 10.28 -5.77 4.11
N ALA A 310 11.46 -5.20 3.85
CA ALA A 310 11.97 -4.07 4.62
C ALA A 310 11.06 -2.84 4.45
N GLY A 311 10.86 -2.08 5.53
CA GLY A 311 10.12 -0.82 5.49
C GLY A 311 10.88 0.22 4.66
N THR A 312 10.17 1.06 3.93
CA THR A 312 10.73 2.23 3.25
C THR A 312 10.71 3.40 4.23
N PRO A 313 11.86 3.98 4.60
CA PRO A 313 11.88 5.18 5.43
C PRO A 313 11.16 6.32 4.71
N VAL A 314 10.20 6.94 5.39
CA VAL A 314 9.48 8.12 4.91
C VAL A 314 9.50 9.16 6.00
N THR A 315 10.03 10.33 5.69
CA THR A 315 9.90 11.52 6.53
C THR A 315 8.72 12.33 5.98
N TYR A 316 7.69 12.55 6.80
CA TYR A 316 6.56 13.37 6.41
C TYR A 316 6.79 14.82 6.82
N LYS A 317 6.57 15.76 5.89
CA LYS A 317 6.42 17.18 6.19
C LYS A 317 5.37 17.37 7.27
N MET A 318 5.71 18.13 8.30
CA MET A 318 4.82 18.44 9.40
C MET A 318 4.04 19.71 9.07
N SER A 319 2.71 19.63 8.99
CA SER A 319 1.91 20.85 8.89
C SER A 319 2.25 21.78 10.06
N LYS A 320 2.22 23.11 9.86
CA LYS A 320 2.42 24.11 10.92
C LYS A 320 1.69 23.77 12.23
N SER A 321 0.43 23.34 12.14
CA SER A 321 -0.35 22.95 13.34
C SER A 321 0.25 21.73 14.03
N ALA A 322 0.67 20.70 13.27
CA ALA A 322 1.32 19.52 13.81
C ALA A 322 2.70 19.84 14.39
N PHE A 323 3.46 20.73 13.76
CA PHE A 323 4.74 21.23 14.25
C PHE A 323 4.58 21.92 15.62
N VAL A 324 3.62 22.85 15.72
CA VAL A 324 3.31 23.53 16.98
C VAL A 324 2.83 22.57 18.06
N GLU A 325 1.98 21.59 17.72
CA GLU A 325 1.56 20.58 18.69
C GLU A 325 2.71 19.69 19.15
N CYS A 326 3.63 19.30 18.24
CA CYS A 326 4.82 18.53 18.60
C CYS A 326 5.67 19.27 19.63
N LEU A 327 5.90 20.58 19.42
CA LEU A 327 6.58 21.42 20.41
C LEU A 327 5.85 21.44 21.75
N LEU A 328 4.52 21.60 21.75
CA LEU A 328 3.72 21.65 22.99
C LEU A 328 3.71 20.31 23.74
N ASP A 329 3.65 19.19 23.03
CA ASP A 329 3.54 17.86 23.63
C ASP A 329 4.89 17.36 24.15
N ASN A 330 5.99 17.83 23.56
CA ASN A 330 7.36 17.51 23.95
C ASN A 330 8.02 18.66 24.76
N GLU A 331 7.21 19.52 25.37
CA GLU A 331 7.65 20.72 26.08
C GLU A 331 8.70 20.46 27.17
N SER A 332 8.64 19.31 27.85
CA SER A 332 9.63 18.94 28.86
C SER A 332 11.00 18.56 28.27
N VAL A 333 11.09 18.26 26.97
CA VAL A 333 12.35 17.87 26.31
C VAL A 333 13.21 19.10 26.03
N TRP A 334 12.63 20.15 25.46
CA TRP A 334 13.36 21.33 24.99
C TRP A 334 13.31 22.52 25.95
N ARG A 335 12.52 22.41 27.02
CA ARG A 335 12.20 23.51 27.94
C ARG A 335 11.99 22.99 29.35
N ASP A 336 12.81 22.00 29.71
CA ASP A 336 13.01 21.64 31.11
C ASP A 336 13.39 22.92 31.86
N ASP A 337 12.87 23.10 33.08
CA ASP A 337 13.05 24.32 33.87
C ASP A 337 14.55 24.57 34.12
N ILE A 338 15.23 25.25 33.20
CA ILE A 338 16.57 25.81 33.40
C ILE A 338 16.38 27.00 34.35
N ASP A 339 16.01 26.71 35.59
CA ASP A 339 16.37 27.53 36.73
C ASP A 339 17.82 27.16 37.04
N ASP A 340 18.75 27.70 36.24
CA ASP A 340 20.18 27.63 36.53
C ASP A 340 20.54 28.39 37.82
N GLY A 341 19.55 29.01 38.48
CA GLY A 341 19.70 29.84 39.67
C GLY A 341 20.17 31.26 39.37
N TYR A 342 20.37 31.62 38.10
CA TYR A 342 20.92 32.92 37.68
C TYR A 342 19.88 33.88 37.09
N GLY A 343 18.64 33.42 36.85
CA GLY A 343 17.55 34.28 36.35
C GLY A 343 17.78 34.79 34.92
N ILE A 344 18.45 33.99 34.10
CA ILE A 344 18.85 34.29 32.72
C ILE A 344 17.68 33.91 31.77
N PRO A 345 17.01 34.85 31.07
CA PRO A 345 15.93 34.52 30.15
C PRO A 345 16.38 33.63 28.99
N LEU A 346 15.79 32.46 28.79
CA LEU A 346 16.02 31.69 27.55
C LEU A 346 15.33 32.35 26.35
N TYR A 347 15.94 32.24 25.17
CA TYR A 347 15.36 32.63 23.89
C TYR A 347 15.26 31.43 22.96
N TYR A 348 14.16 31.38 22.21
CA TYR A 348 13.87 30.30 21.27
C TYR A 348 13.79 30.85 19.86
N SER A 349 14.45 30.17 18.91
CA SER A 349 14.36 30.45 17.49
C SER A 349 14.08 29.17 16.71
N LEU A 350 13.31 29.29 15.63
CA LEU A 350 13.04 28.21 14.69
C LEU A 350 13.82 28.47 13.40
N ILE A 351 14.38 27.42 12.83
CA ILE A 351 15.17 27.44 11.61
C ILE A 351 14.66 26.33 10.69
N ASP A 352 14.49 26.65 9.41
CA ASP A 352 14.28 25.69 8.34
C ASP A 352 15.66 25.37 7.79
N PHE A 353 16.09 24.13 7.99
CA PHE A 353 17.49 23.77 7.95
C PHE A 353 17.95 23.40 6.54
N ASP A 354 17.07 22.81 5.74
CA ASP A 354 17.37 22.41 4.37
C ASP A 354 16.80 23.38 3.30
N LEU A 355 16.10 24.42 3.75
CA LEU A 355 15.53 25.51 2.97
C LEU A 355 14.38 25.07 2.06
N ASP A 356 13.61 24.07 2.49
CA ASP A 356 12.45 23.55 1.77
C ASP A 356 11.12 24.21 2.16
N GLU A 357 11.20 25.30 2.95
CA GLU A 357 10.11 26.05 3.57
C GLU A 357 9.44 25.35 4.76
N GLU A 358 10.01 24.26 5.28
CA GLU A 358 9.60 23.60 6.52
C GLU A 358 10.59 23.87 7.65
N LEU A 359 10.08 24.25 8.82
CA LEU A 359 10.93 24.39 9.99
C LEU A 359 11.24 22.99 10.55
N GLU A 360 12.50 22.61 10.70
CA GLU A 360 12.90 21.36 11.38
C GLU A 360 13.74 21.59 12.63
N LEU A 361 14.32 22.78 12.79
CA LEU A 361 15.28 23.03 13.85
C LEU A 361 14.74 24.04 14.87
N MET A 362 14.85 23.69 16.13
CA MET A 362 14.66 24.62 17.24
C MET A 362 15.98 24.87 17.97
N VAL A 363 16.31 26.15 18.11
CA VAL A 363 17.51 26.63 18.80
C VAL A 363 17.13 27.29 20.12
N VAL A 364 17.75 26.84 21.21
CA VAL A 364 17.58 27.41 22.55
C VAL A 364 18.85 28.16 22.95
N TYR A 365 18.71 29.46 23.19
CA TYR A 365 19.78 30.35 23.66
C TYR A 365 19.55 30.73 25.12
N PRO A 366 20.50 30.50 26.04
CA PRO A 366 20.46 31.09 27.36
C PRO A 366 20.78 32.59 27.27
N GLY A 367 19.81 33.44 27.55
CA GLY A 367 19.93 34.88 27.35
C GLY A 367 20.34 35.64 28.60
N GLY A 368 21.51 36.24 28.59
CA GLY A 368 21.85 37.27 29.57
C GLY A 368 23.32 37.62 29.56
N THR A 369 23.70 38.75 28.96
CA THR A 369 25.01 39.46 29.03
C THR A 369 26.34 38.69 28.96
N ILE A 370 26.33 37.36 28.92
CA ILE A 370 27.51 36.54 28.81
C ILE A 370 27.53 36.12 27.34
N GLN A 371 28.50 36.67 26.65
CA GLN A 371 28.80 36.51 25.24
C GLN A 371 29.22 35.06 24.88
N PHE A 372 28.86 34.05 25.68
CA PHE A 372 29.52 32.74 25.79
C PHE A 372 28.62 31.58 26.31
N ALA A 373 27.30 31.61 26.09
CA ALA A 373 26.42 30.52 26.56
C ALA A 373 26.19 29.46 25.46
N PRO A 374 26.25 28.15 25.77
CA PRO A 374 26.00 27.10 24.78
C PRO A 374 24.57 27.16 24.26
N ALA A 375 24.41 27.05 22.94
CA ALA A 375 23.12 26.85 22.32
C ALA A 375 22.80 25.35 22.30
N ILE A 376 21.53 25.02 22.52
CA ILE A 376 21.04 23.66 22.37
C ILE A 376 20.21 23.58 21.09
N LEU A 377 20.51 22.59 20.25
CA LEU A 377 19.86 22.35 18.97
C LEU A 377 18.98 21.10 19.04
N TYR A 378 17.71 21.26 18.65
CA TYR A 378 16.72 20.20 18.63
C TYR A 378 16.18 19.99 17.22
N ASP A 379 16.35 18.78 16.70
CA ASP A 379 15.69 18.32 15.48
C ASP A 379 14.23 17.97 15.78
N ILE A 380 13.33 18.41 14.90
CA ILE A 380 11.89 18.24 15.00
C ILE A 380 11.43 17.47 13.77
N SER A 381 11.27 16.17 13.94
CA SER A 381 10.89 15.27 12.86
C SER A 381 9.93 14.21 13.36
N ASP A 382 8.96 13.83 12.51
CA ASP A 382 7.99 12.74 12.77
C ASP A 382 7.29 12.82 14.16
N GLY A 383 6.92 14.03 14.58
CA GLY A 383 6.25 14.26 15.87
C GLY A 383 7.13 14.05 17.11
N LYS A 384 8.45 13.95 16.92
CA LYS A 384 9.45 13.85 17.99
C LYS A 384 10.35 15.07 17.99
N ILE A 385 10.98 15.29 19.13
CA ILE A 385 12.01 16.29 19.32
C ILE A 385 13.24 15.57 19.85
N GLN A 386 14.35 15.69 19.15
CA GLN A 386 15.61 15.07 19.51
C GLN A 386 16.70 16.13 19.61
N GLU A 387 17.32 16.22 20.79
CA GLU A 387 18.56 16.97 20.95
C GLU A 387 19.67 16.29 20.12
N PHE A 388 20.35 17.04 19.26
CA PHE A 388 21.46 16.49 18.47
C PHE A 388 22.78 17.24 18.67
N CYS A 389 22.79 18.42 19.28
CA CYS A 389 24.01 19.16 19.57
C CYS A 389 23.87 20.11 20.77
N THR A 390 24.87 20.08 21.65
CA THR A 390 25.16 21.11 22.66
C THR A 390 26.53 21.69 22.35
N THR A 391 26.60 22.90 21.81
CA THR A 391 27.88 23.57 21.52
C THR A 391 27.80 25.08 21.78
N GLU A 392 28.95 25.71 21.98
CA GLU A 392 29.09 27.16 22.18
C GLU A 392 28.94 27.90 20.85
N ILE A 393 27.69 27.97 20.37
CA ILE A 393 27.31 28.74 19.18
C ILE A 393 27.16 30.22 19.56
N ASP A 394 27.95 31.08 18.94
CA ASP A 394 27.83 32.53 19.02
C ASP A 394 26.73 33.03 18.08
N GLN A 395 26.72 32.55 16.82
CA GLN A 395 25.74 33.00 15.83
C GLN A 395 25.50 31.98 14.71
N ILE A 396 24.24 31.90 14.24
CA ILE A 396 23.87 31.24 12.97
C ILE A 396 23.36 32.30 12.00
N LYS A 397 23.86 32.29 10.76
CA LYS A 397 23.42 33.19 9.67
C LYS A 397 23.20 32.43 8.37
N LEU A 398 22.18 32.84 7.61
CA LEU A 398 21.97 32.36 6.25
C LEU A 398 22.62 33.31 5.23
N TYR A 399 23.40 32.75 4.32
CA TYR A 399 24.01 33.47 3.22
C TYR A 399 23.59 32.89 1.88
N LYS A 400 23.45 33.76 0.88
CA LYS A 400 23.26 33.38 -0.52
C LYS A 400 24.58 33.49 -1.27
N ASN A 401 24.96 32.43 -1.98
CA ASN A 401 26.09 32.43 -2.87
C ASN A 401 25.75 33.18 -4.16
N ASN A 402 26.52 34.22 -4.47
CA ASN A 402 26.26 35.13 -5.59
C ASN A 402 26.51 34.47 -6.96
N ALA A 403 27.35 33.43 -7.02
CA ALA A 403 27.69 32.75 -8.26
C ALA A 403 26.72 31.61 -8.60
N THR A 404 26.36 30.79 -7.60
CA THR A 404 25.49 29.62 -7.80
C THR A 404 24.01 29.93 -7.56
N GLY A 405 23.72 30.99 -6.81
CA GLY A 405 22.39 31.28 -6.30
C GLY A 405 21.95 30.37 -5.15
N GLY A 406 22.75 29.38 -4.78
CA GLY A 406 22.51 28.47 -3.65
C GLY A 406 22.68 29.17 -2.30
N TYR A 407 22.17 28.54 -1.25
CA TYR A 407 22.22 29.05 0.12
C TYR A 407 23.08 28.15 1.01
N GLN A 408 23.62 28.74 2.06
CA GLN A 408 24.48 28.07 3.04
C GLN A 408 24.38 28.76 4.40
N TYR A 409 24.46 27.96 5.45
CA TYR A 409 24.51 28.45 6.83
C TYR A 409 25.95 28.72 7.23
N ILE A 410 26.16 29.82 7.97
CA ILE A 410 27.42 30.15 8.62
C ILE A 410 27.19 30.04 10.12
N ILE A 411 27.84 29.06 10.74
CA ILE A 411 27.81 28.80 12.18
C ILE A 411 29.10 29.37 12.76
N SER A 412 28.98 30.35 13.65
CA SER A 412 30.09 30.95 14.36
C SER A 412 30.14 30.43 15.78
N ASN A 413 31.30 30.00 16.23
CA ASN A 413 31.54 29.43 17.55
C ASN A 413 32.60 30.25 18.29
N TYR A 414 32.45 30.38 19.60
CA TYR A 414 33.44 31.02 20.46
C TYR A 414 33.69 30.16 21.69
N TRP A 415 34.95 29.85 21.97
CA TRP A 415 35.36 28.99 23.07
C TRP A 415 36.39 29.69 23.95
N SER A 416 36.21 29.69 25.27
CA SER A 416 37.26 30.12 26.22
C SER A 416 38.16 28.93 26.60
N ASN A 417 39.46 29.02 26.32
CA ASN A 417 40.46 28.02 26.69
C ASN A 417 41.12 28.35 28.04
N GLY A 418 40.33 28.82 29.01
CA GLY A 418 40.80 29.29 30.32
C GLY A 418 41.22 30.77 30.33
N ILE A 419 41.98 31.18 31.35
CA ILE A 419 42.26 32.60 31.68
C ILE A 419 43.00 33.35 30.54
N TYR A 420 43.73 32.66 29.67
CA TYR A 420 44.67 33.27 28.72
C TYR A 420 44.52 32.80 27.26
N GLY A 421 43.40 32.18 26.90
CA GLY A 421 43.20 31.69 25.53
C GLY A 421 41.74 31.68 25.11
N PHE A 422 41.51 31.87 23.81
CA PHE A 422 40.19 31.77 23.19
C PHE A 422 40.29 31.17 21.79
N THR A 423 39.22 30.55 21.31
CA THR A 423 39.09 30.07 19.94
C THR A 423 37.85 30.69 19.32
N ARG A 424 37.98 31.21 18.10
CA ARG A 424 36.87 31.62 17.24
C ARG A 424 36.85 30.72 16.04
N GLY A 425 35.76 29.99 15.87
CA GLY A 425 35.52 29.13 14.71
C GLY A 425 34.38 29.67 13.88
N MET A 426 34.47 29.52 12.57
CA MET A 426 33.37 29.74 11.65
C MET A 426 33.31 28.58 10.68
N GLU A 427 32.15 27.95 10.58
CA GLU A 427 31.89 26.85 9.67
C GLU A 427 30.79 27.24 8.70
N ALA A 428 31.07 27.09 7.41
CA ALA A 428 30.10 27.22 6.35
C ALA A 428 29.60 25.83 5.98
N VAL A 429 28.31 25.61 6.14
CA VAL A 429 27.66 24.31 5.96
C VAL A 429 26.50 24.43 4.99
N GLN A 430 26.30 23.38 4.21
CA GLN A 430 25.13 23.19 3.37
C GLN A 430 24.41 21.93 3.82
N TYR A 431 23.11 22.06 4.04
CA TYR A 431 22.25 20.94 4.37
C TYR A 431 21.42 20.51 3.16
N SER A 432 21.06 19.24 3.18
CA SER A 432 20.21 18.61 2.19
C SER A 432 19.47 17.46 2.85
N SER A 433 18.47 16.91 2.16
CA SER A 433 17.82 15.66 2.56
C SER A 433 18.78 14.45 2.68
N SER A 434 20.01 14.56 2.16
CA SER A 434 21.08 13.56 2.31
C SER A 434 22.06 13.81 3.46
N GLY A 435 21.87 14.89 4.21
CA GLY A 435 22.71 15.27 5.36
C GLY A 435 23.49 16.57 5.16
N GLU A 436 24.37 16.82 6.12
CA GLU A 436 25.25 17.99 6.22
C GLU A 436 26.50 17.87 5.35
N THR A 437 26.94 18.98 4.77
CA THR A 437 28.23 19.09 4.09
C THR A 437 28.92 20.37 4.51
N THR A 438 30.09 20.25 5.15
CA THR A 438 30.99 21.37 5.42
C THR A 438 31.61 21.85 4.11
N LEU A 439 31.38 23.13 3.78
CA LEU A 439 31.89 23.79 2.58
C LEU A 439 33.22 24.50 2.82
N ALA A 440 33.37 25.11 4.00
CA ALA A 440 34.59 25.78 4.43
C ALA A 440 34.60 25.95 5.95
N GLU A 441 35.78 25.94 6.55
CA GLU A 441 36.00 26.19 7.97
C GLU A 441 37.14 27.18 8.16
N PHE A 442 36.95 28.14 9.07
CA PHE A 442 37.93 29.17 9.42
C PHE A 442 38.06 29.23 10.95
N VAL A 443 39.27 28.99 11.47
CA VAL A 443 39.51 29.02 12.93
C VAL A 443 40.66 29.97 13.26
N HIS A 444 40.41 30.89 14.20
CA HIS A 444 41.43 31.71 14.85
C HIS A 444 41.52 31.31 16.32
N ARG A 445 42.67 30.81 16.75
CA ARG A 445 42.94 30.41 18.13
C ARG A 445 44.03 31.29 18.71
N THR A 446 43.82 31.79 19.92
CA THR A 446 44.85 32.48 20.72
C THR A 446 45.19 31.63 21.95
N GLU A 447 46.46 31.31 22.14
CA GLU A 447 46.99 30.63 23.33
C GLU A 447 48.18 31.41 23.89
N LEU A 448 48.13 31.82 25.16
CA LEU A 448 49.24 32.51 25.84
C LEU A 448 49.78 33.71 25.03
N SER A 449 48.88 34.49 24.42
CA SER A 449 49.19 35.63 23.53
C SER A 449 49.82 35.29 22.17
N THR A 450 49.83 34.02 21.75
CA THR A 450 50.20 33.59 20.40
C THR A 450 48.95 33.26 19.59
N ASP A 451 48.88 33.74 18.35
CA ASP A 451 47.76 33.49 17.43
C ASP A 451 48.08 32.39 16.42
N TYR A 452 47.12 31.49 16.23
CA TYR A 452 47.13 30.39 15.26
C TYR A 452 45.90 30.51 14.36
N TYR A 453 46.08 30.25 13.06
CA TYR A 453 45.03 30.38 12.06
C TYR A 453 44.90 29.08 11.27
N TYR A 454 43.67 28.63 11.06
CA TYR A 454 43.38 27.40 10.33
C TYR A 454 42.32 27.66 9.26
N VAL A 455 42.48 27.01 8.11
CA VAL A 455 41.48 26.94 7.03
C VAL A 455 41.28 25.45 6.72
N ASN A 456 40.05 24.95 6.88
CA ASN A 456 39.70 23.53 6.70
C ASN A 456 40.69 22.60 7.42
N ASP A 457 40.79 22.72 8.76
CA ASP A 457 41.74 22.01 9.62
C ASP A 457 43.25 22.17 9.30
N THR A 458 43.63 23.00 8.33
CA THR A 458 45.03 23.22 7.96
C THR A 458 45.56 24.50 8.56
N GLU A 459 46.62 24.42 9.37
CA GLU A 459 47.30 25.60 9.92
C GLU A 459 47.96 26.42 8.80
N VAL A 460 47.70 27.72 8.78
CA VAL A 460 48.18 28.66 7.76
C VAL A 460 48.70 29.94 8.41
N SER A 461 49.45 30.75 7.66
CA SER A 461 49.81 32.10 8.11
C SER A 461 48.58 33.01 8.20
N LYS A 462 48.65 34.07 9.01
CA LYS A 462 47.60 35.09 9.09
C LYS A 462 47.23 35.68 7.71
N ALA A 463 48.22 35.89 6.85
CA ALA A 463 48.00 36.46 5.52
C ALA A 463 47.22 35.50 4.60
N GLU A 464 47.52 34.20 4.68
CA GLU A 464 46.80 33.16 3.94
C GLU A 464 45.37 33.00 4.47
N TYR A 465 45.20 33.02 5.80
CA TYR A 465 43.88 33.03 6.44
C TYR A 465 43.02 34.22 5.99
N ASP A 466 43.55 35.45 6.11
CA ASP A 466 42.84 36.68 5.73
C ASP A 466 42.46 36.64 4.23
N SER A 467 43.34 36.13 3.38
CA SER A 467 43.07 35.99 1.94
C SER A 467 41.96 34.97 1.66
N ALA A 468 42.01 33.79 2.30
CA ALA A 468 41.01 32.75 2.13
C ALA A 468 39.64 33.19 2.66
N TYR A 469 39.61 33.77 3.87
CA TYR A 469 38.41 34.28 4.52
C TYR A 469 37.73 35.36 3.66
N ASN A 470 38.47 36.40 3.29
CA ASN A 470 37.91 37.50 2.49
C ASN A 470 37.49 37.01 1.09
N GLY A 471 38.27 36.12 0.48
CA GLY A 471 37.93 35.48 -0.79
C GLY A 471 36.60 34.76 -0.73
N TYR A 472 36.40 33.91 0.28
CA TYR A 472 35.16 33.15 0.49
C TYR A 472 33.96 34.07 0.70
N PHE A 473 34.01 34.95 1.70
CA PHE A 473 32.88 35.82 2.05
C PHE A 473 32.56 36.89 0.99
N SER A 474 33.52 37.26 0.13
CA SER A 474 33.24 38.16 -1.01
C SER A 474 32.26 37.57 -2.03
N THR A 475 32.11 36.24 -2.05
CA THR A 475 31.17 35.53 -2.93
C THR A 475 29.77 35.39 -2.34
N LEU A 476 29.57 35.83 -1.09
CA LEU A 476 28.34 35.60 -0.34
C LEU A 476 27.61 36.92 -0.06
N THR A 477 26.30 36.86 -0.01
CA THR A 477 25.43 37.95 0.44
C THR A 477 24.64 37.48 1.66
N ASP A 478 24.77 38.19 2.79
CA ASP A 478 23.94 37.97 3.98
C ASP A 478 22.48 38.24 3.60
N THR A 479 21.61 37.24 3.78
CA THR A 479 20.19 37.37 3.41
C THR A 479 19.45 38.31 4.35
N ASN A 480 20.05 38.70 5.48
CA ASN A 480 19.39 39.32 6.63
C ASN A 480 18.19 38.50 7.10
N MET A 481 18.34 37.17 7.14
CA MET A 481 17.27 36.27 7.56
C MET A 481 16.68 36.71 8.90
N LYS A 482 15.35 36.79 8.95
CA LYS A 482 14.64 37.04 10.20
C LYS A 482 14.39 35.71 10.88
N TYR A 483 14.96 35.57 12.06
CA TYR A 483 14.60 34.50 12.97
C TYR A 483 13.45 34.99 13.84
N GLY A 484 12.43 34.16 14.02
CA GLY A 484 11.51 34.36 15.13
C GLY A 484 12.28 34.24 16.43
N GLN A 485 12.03 35.16 17.38
CA GLN A 485 12.61 35.09 18.72
C GLN A 485 11.48 35.13 19.75
N LEU A 486 11.48 34.17 20.66
CA LEU A 486 10.54 34.12 21.77
C LEU A 486 11.29 34.07 23.09
N SER A 487 10.96 34.96 24.03
CA SER A 487 11.60 35.03 25.36
C SER A 487 10.85 34.17 26.39
N TYR A 488 11.61 33.44 27.19
CA TYR A 488 11.16 32.53 28.25
C TYR A 488 10.39 33.20 29.39
N ASP A 489 10.79 34.42 29.77
CA ASP A 489 10.18 35.16 30.90
C ASP A 489 8.67 35.40 30.71
N ASN A 490 8.20 35.36 29.47
CA ASN A 490 6.79 35.57 29.12
C ASN A 490 5.91 34.33 29.30
N TRP A 491 6.44 33.14 29.59
CA TRP A 491 5.65 31.89 29.52
C TRP A 491 5.20 31.34 30.88
N LYS A 492 5.76 31.87 31.98
CA LYS A 492 5.41 31.44 33.34
C LYS A 492 3.94 31.74 33.63
N GLY A 493 3.12 30.69 33.76
CA GLY A 493 1.68 30.81 34.00
C GLY A 493 0.80 30.88 32.74
N TYR A 494 1.36 30.73 31.54
CA TYR A 494 0.55 30.63 30.32
C TYR A 494 -0.27 29.34 30.27
N THR A 495 -1.51 29.46 29.84
CA THR A 495 -2.34 28.32 29.43
C THR A 495 -1.79 27.66 28.16
N ARG A 496 -2.09 26.36 27.93
CA ARG A 496 -1.68 25.65 26.69
C ARG A 496 -2.10 26.39 25.42
N GLN A 497 -3.24 27.08 25.42
CA GLN A 497 -3.69 27.89 24.29
C GLN A 497 -2.84 29.16 24.07
N GLN A 498 -2.44 29.85 25.14
CA GLN A 498 -1.55 31.02 25.03
C GLN A 498 -0.17 30.60 24.52
N LYS A 499 0.34 29.47 25.01
CA LYS A 499 1.58 28.84 24.52
C LYS A 499 1.49 28.50 23.03
N ARG A 500 0.39 27.86 22.61
CA ARG A 500 0.11 27.56 21.19
C ARG A 500 0.15 28.83 20.34
N ASN A 501 -0.55 29.88 20.75
CA ASN A 501 -0.58 31.14 19.99
C ASN A 501 0.81 31.77 19.87
N ALA A 502 1.62 31.72 20.93
CA ALA A 502 2.98 32.23 20.91
C ALA A 502 3.90 31.41 19.99
N LEU A 503 3.77 30.08 19.95
CA LEU A 503 4.50 29.22 19.00
C LEU A 503 4.06 29.42 17.56
N ILE A 504 2.77 29.64 17.32
CA ILE A 504 2.26 30.01 16.00
C ILE A 504 2.90 31.33 15.55
N SER A 505 2.97 32.34 16.43
CA SER A 505 3.65 33.60 16.12
C SER A 505 5.15 33.44 15.91
N LEU A 506 5.81 32.54 16.66
CA LEU A 506 7.21 32.20 16.48
C LEU A 506 7.45 31.55 15.10
N TYR A 507 6.60 30.60 14.72
CA TYR A 507 6.60 29.96 13.40
C TYR A 507 6.40 30.98 12.28
N ASP A 508 5.41 31.87 12.41
CA ASP A 508 5.09 32.89 11.39
C ASP A 508 6.14 34.01 11.29
N ALA A 509 6.94 34.21 12.33
CA ALA A 509 8.01 35.20 12.32
C ALA A 509 9.21 34.76 11.46
N PHE A 510 9.28 33.48 11.10
CA PHE A 510 10.28 32.97 10.17
C PHE A 510 9.95 33.43 8.75
N SER A 511 10.87 34.17 8.12
CA SER A 511 10.77 34.50 6.69
C SER A 511 12.14 34.63 6.04
N TYR A 512 12.29 34.00 4.87
CA TYR A 512 13.40 34.22 3.96
C TYR A 512 13.32 35.55 3.21
N THR A 513 12.12 36.12 3.14
CA THR A 513 11.85 37.38 2.44
C THR A 513 12.03 38.57 3.36
N LYS A 514 12.78 39.56 2.85
CA LYS A 514 12.88 40.90 3.43
C LYS A 514 11.91 41.84 2.73
#